data_AF-A0A8B9TT42-F1
#
_entry.id   AF-A0A8B9TT42-F1
#
_cell.length_a   1.000
_cell.length_b   1.000
_cell.length_c   1.000
_cell.angle_alpha   90.00
_cell.angle_beta   90.00
_cell.angle_gamma   90.00
#
_symmetry.space_group_name_H-M   'P 1'
#
loop_
_entity.id
_entity.type
_entity.pdbx_description
1 polymer ?
#
loop_
_entity_poly.entity_id
_entity_poly.type
_entity_poly.pdbx_seq_one_letter_code
_entity_poly.pdbx_strand_id
1 'polypeptide(L)'
;MGRAAASRARRSRRGSAPTASPVVGSRGGRGKKAGGSRTEPGEKEAAPGPDAFDLGAQSGRWAAFRERHRLSCEEAARLLLDAFEYRGLVKHTGGCHCGAIRFEVWASADLHVFNCNCSICTKKQNRHFIVPASRFKLLKGADNLTTYTFNTHRAQHTFCKTCGVQSFYTPRSNPDGYGIAPHCLDEGTVHSIVTEDINGKEWEKAMKEHKTIRDMSKP
;
A
#
# COMPACT_ATOMS: atom_id res chain seq x y z
N MET A 1 -57.18 0.77 -29.63
CA MET A 1 -57.71 -0.21 -28.64
C MET A 1 -56.50 -0.66 -27.81
N GLY A 2 -56.34 -0.48 -26.51
CA GLY A 2 -57.03 0.24 -25.45
C GLY A 2 -55.98 0.68 -24.42
N ARG A 3 -56.30 1.72 -23.65
CA ARG A 3 -55.45 2.43 -22.68
C ARG A 3 -55.45 1.75 -21.30
N ALA A 4 -54.59 2.31 -20.42
CA ALA A 4 -54.70 2.45 -18.94
C ALA A 4 -53.83 1.46 -18.11
N ALA A 5 -53.22 1.83 -16.98
CA ALA A 5 -53.07 3.10 -16.27
C ALA A 5 -51.95 2.97 -15.20
N ALA A 6 -51.40 4.12 -14.80
CA ALA A 6 -50.48 4.30 -13.70
C ALA A 6 -51.17 4.21 -12.32
N SER A 7 -50.39 3.96 -11.26
CA SER A 7 -50.71 4.53 -9.94
C SER A 7 -49.45 4.98 -9.18
N ARG A 8 -49.51 6.22 -8.70
CA ARG A 8 -48.62 6.86 -7.73
C ARG A 8 -49.32 6.87 -6.37
N ALA A 9 -48.58 6.73 -5.29
CA ALA A 9 -48.92 7.28 -3.97
C ALA A 9 -47.60 7.64 -3.26
N ARG A 10 -47.23 8.93 -3.17
CA ARG A 10 -47.63 9.99 -2.21
C ARG A 10 -46.92 9.92 -0.84
N ARG A 11 -46.03 10.90 -0.69
CA ARG A 11 -45.39 11.49 0.50
C ARG A 11 -46.22 11.49 1.79
N SER A 12 -45.51 11.46 2.93
CA SER A 12 -45.84 12.34 4.05
C SER A 12 -44.59 13.09 4.54
N ARG A 13 -44.78 14.39 4.82
CA ARG A 13 -43.86 15.33 5.46
C ARG A 13 -44.31 15.51 6.91
N ARG A 14 -43.39 15.87 7.81
CA ARG A 14 -43.49 16.81 8.97
C ARG A 14 -42.06 16.87 9.57
N GLY A 15 -41.34 17.99 9.64
CA GLY A 15 -41.56 19.17 10.50
C GLY A 15 -41.07 18.84 11.93
N SER A 16 -40.19 19.56 12.64
CA SER A 16 -39.89 21.01 12.68
C SER A 16 -38.64 21.27 13.56
N ALA A 17 -37.92 22.38 13.33
CA ALA A 17 -37.15 23.12 14.37
C ALA A 17 -38.08 24.19 15.03
N PRO A 18 -37.72 25.11 15.97
CA PRO A 18 -36.41 25.47 16.58
C PRO A 18 -36.46 25.85 18.11
N THR A 19 -35.44 26.58 18.60
CA THR A 19 -35.35 27.46 19.81
C THR A 19 -34.83 26.81 21.12
N ALA A 20 -34.04 27.42 22.03
CA ALA A 20 -33.64 28.80 22.31
C ALA A 20 -32.32 28.86 23.14
N SER A 21 -31.61 30.01 23.11
CA SER A 21 -30.69 30.49 24.19
C SER A 21 -31.46 31.40 25.16
N PRO A 22 -31.04 31.60 26.44
CA PRO A 22 -30.23 32.78 26.82
C PRO A 22 -29.23 32.58 28.00
N VAL A 23 -28.01 33.15 28.00
CA VAL A 23 -27.45 34.45 28.54
C VAL A 23 -27.12 34.50 30.08
N VAL A 24 -25.92 35.06 30.40
CA VAL A 24 -25.39 35.71 31.64
C VAL A 24 -24.89 34.78 32.77
N GLY A 25 -23.80 35.01 33.53
CA GLY A 25 -22.72 36.02 33.65
C GLY A 25 -21.54 35.37 34.41
N SER A 26 -20.49 36.01 34.96
CA SER A 26 -20.05 37.39 35.11
C SER A 26 -18.61 37.37 35.68
N ARG A 27 -17.74 38.24 35.14
CA ARG A 27 -16.72 39.10 35.79
C ARG A 27 -15.83 38.59 36.96
N GLY A 28 -14.53 38.89 36.81
CA GLY A 28 -13.60 39.33 37.88
C GLY A 28 -12.44 38.36 38.14
N GLY A 29 -11.17 38.74 38.20
CA GLY A 29 -10.55 40.06 38.27
C GLY A 29 -9.02 39.99 38.08
N ARG A 30 -8.44 41.16 37.81
CA ARG A 30 -7.01 41.43 37.63
C ARG A 30 -6.23 41.28 38.94
N GLY A 31 -5.00 40.77 38.83
CA GLY A 31 -3.95 40.94 39.84
C GLY A 31 -2.57 40.91 39.18
N LYS A 32 -2.00 42.10 38.91
CA LYS A 32 -0.58 42.28 38.58
C LYS A 32 0.24 42.17 39.87
N LYS A 33 1.34 41.40 39.86
CA LYS A 33 2.55 41.75 40.62
C LYS A 33 3.79 41.38 39.81
N ALA A 34 4.65 42.39 39.68
CA ALA A 34 6.01 42.30 39.19
C ALA A 34 6.92 41.69 40.27
N GLY A 35 8.00 41.04 39.85
CA GLY A 35 9.13 40.75 40.75
C GLY A 35 10.00 39.59 40.28
N GLY A 36 11.26 39.90 39.95
CA GLY A 36 12.38 38.99 40.21
C GLY A 36 12.86 38.15 39.04
N SER A 37 13.76 38.75 38.25
CA SER A 37 14.81 38.03 37.54
C SER A 37 15.63 37.20 38.55
N ARG A 38 15.60 35.88 38.41
CA ARG A 38 16.61 34.97 38.96
C ARG A 38 16.96 34.00 37.85
N THR A 39 18.09 34.24 37.21
CA THR A 39 18.76 33.29 36.33
C THR A 39 19.18 32.08 37.16
N GLU A 40 18.51 30.95 36.94
CA GLU A 40 18.95 29.65 37.46
C GLU A 40 20.19 29.20 36.66
N PRO A 41 21.24 28.70 37.32
CA PRO A 41 22.45 28.25 36.64
C PRO A 41 22.26 26.85 36.07
N GLY A 42 22.47 26.73 34.77
CA GLY A 42 22.92 25.52 34.09
C GLY A 42 22.00 24.32 34.20
N GLU A 43 21.05 24.21 33.26
CA GLU A 43 20.60 22.90 32.80
C GLU A 43 21.84 22.12 32.37
N LYS A 44 22.29 21.21 33.24
CA LYS A 44 23.24 20.17 32.86
C LYS A 44 22.58 19.42 31.72
N GLU A 45 23.15 19.59 30.54
CA GLU A 45 22.86 18.82 29.34
C GLU A 45 22.76 17.36 29.76
N ALA A 46 21.53 16.86 29.77
CA ALA A 46 21.23 15.52 30.27
C ALA A 46 22.08 14.55 29.44
N ALA A 47 22.93 13.79 30.12
CA ALA A 47 23.70 12.72 29.49
C ALA A 47 22.72 11.88 28.66
N PRO A 48 23.00 11.70 27.36
CA PRO A 48 21.98 11.22 26.47
C PRO A 48 21.70 9.76 26.87
N GLY A 49 20.42 9.41 26.97
CA GLY A 49 19.96 8.14 27.53
C GLY A 49 20.54 6.92 26.81
N PRO A 50 20.28 5.69 27.28
CA PRO A 50 20.84 4.47 26.71
C PRO A 50 20.55 4.23 25.21
N ASP A 51 19.65 5.02 24.61
CA ASP A 51 19.31 5.04 23.17
C ASP A 51 20.02 6.18 22.38
N ALA A 52 21.01 6.84 22.98
CA ALA A 52 21.75 7.94 22.37
C ALA A 52 22.71 7.46 21.29
N PHE A 53 22.21 7.37 20.06
CA PHE A 53 23.01 7.00 18.91
C PHE A 53 23.93 8.17 18.51
N ASP A 54 25.22 8.10 18.86
CA ASP A 54 26.22 9.09 18.44
C ASP A 54 26.58 8.88 16.97
N LEU A 55 26.07 9.76 16.11
CA LEU A 55 26.33 9.77 14.68
C LEU A 55 27.61 10.53 14.30
N GLY A 56 28.33 11.10 15.26
CA GLY A 56 29.57 11.86 15.07
C GLY A 56 29.42 12.93 13.97
N ALA A 57 30.34 12.90 13.00
CA ALA A 57 30.35 13.82 11.86
C ALA A 57 29.09 13.75 10.96
N GLN A 58 28.22 12.74 11.13
CA GLN A 58 27.00 12.58 10.34
C GLN A 58 25.78 13.26 10.97
N SER A 59 25.86 13.72 12.21
CA SER A 59 24.74 14.29 12.97
C SER A 59 24.05 15.45 12.25
N GLY A 60 24.81 16.35 11.64
CA GLY A 60 24.26 17.47 10.86
C GLY A 60 23.53 17.02 9.59
N ARG A 61 24.08 16.03 8.87
CA ARG A 61 23.41 15.45 7.68
C ARG A 61 22.13 14.71 8.05
N TRP A 62 22.12 13.99 9.17
CA TRP A 62 20.95 13.31 9.70
C TRP A 62 19.82 14.27 10.07
N ALA A 63 20.13 15.34 10.80
CA ALA A 63 19.14 16.37 11.14
C ALA A 63 18.53 17.01 9.88
N ALA A 64 19.35 17.39 8.91
CA ALA A 64 18.90 17.97 7.65
C ALA A 64 18.03 16.99 6.82
N PHE A 65 18.40 15.70 6.81
CA PHE A 65 17.62 14.65 6.15
C PHE A 65 16.23 14.52 6.78
N ARG A 66 16.16 14.39 8.10
CA ARG A 66 14.89 14.27 8.83
C ARG A 66 13.98 15.48 8.65
N GLU A 67 14.54 16.69 8.71
CA GLU A 67 13.78 17.92 8.49
C GLU A 67 13.22 17.98 7.06
N ARG A 68 14.06 17.73 6.06
CA ARG A 68 13.66 17.75 4.64
C ARG A 68 12.51 16.79 4.36
N HIS A 69 12.55 15.60 4.96
CA HIS A 69 11.56 14.56 4.75
C HIS A 69 10.43 14.55 5.79
N ARG A 70 10.48 15.44 6.79
CA ARG A 70 9.53 15.52 7.92
C ARG A 70 9.35 14.19 8.66
N LEU A 71 10.46 13.53 9.00
CA LEU A 71 10.47 12.20 9.61
C LEU A 71 10.93 12.20 11.08
N SER A 72 10.29 11.37 11.90
CA SER A 72 10.85 10.94 13.19
C SER A 72 12.17 10.19 12.99
N CYS A 73 12.96 10.01 14.06
CA CYS A 73 14.17 9.20 14.01
C CYS A 73 13.88 7.78 13.50
N GLU A 74 12.79 7.18 13.98
CA GLU A 74 12.40 5.82 13.63
C GLU A 74 12.01 5.71 12.16
N GLU A 75 11.17 6.62 11.65
CA GLU A 75 10.77 6.62 10.23
C GLU A 75 11.95 6.86 9.31
N ALA A 76 12.87 7.75 9.70
CA ALA A 76 14.08 8.00 8.95
C ALA A 76 15.01 6.77 8.92
N ALA A 77 15.14 6.04 10.05
CA ALA A 77 15.91 4.81 10.10
C ALA A 77 15.27 3.72 9.22
N ARG A 78 13.94 3.55 9.28
CA ARG A 78 13.21 2.63 8.39
C ARG A 78 13.43 2.98 6.93
N LEU A 79 13.33 4.25 6.55
CA LEU A 79 13.57 4.69 5.18
C LEU A 79 15.00 4.39 4.71
N LEU A 80 16.00 4.57 5.57
CA LEU A 80 17.39 4.23 5.23
C LEU A 80 17.60 2.72 5.08
N LEU A 81 17.00 1.91 5.96
CA LEU A 81 17.04 0.45 5.86
C LEU A 81 16.35 -0.03 4.59
N ASP A 82 15.16 0.50 4.30
CA ASP A 82 14.42 0.19 3.07
C ASP A 82 15.23 0.59 1.82
N ALA A 83 15.85 1.78 1.81
CA ALA A 83 16.68 2.22 0.69
C ALA A 83 17.96 1.39 0.52
N PHE A 84 18.49 0.84 1.61
CA PHE A 84 19.63 -0.09 1.58
C PHE A 84 19.22 -1.46 1.05
N GLU A 85 18.11 -2.02 1.56
CA GLU A 85 17.63 -3.35 1.21
C GLU A 85 17.01 -3.42 -0.20
N TYR A 86 16.30 -2.37 -0.61
CA TYR A 86 15.53 -2.30 -1.85
C TYR A 86 16.07 -1.23 -2.81
N ARG A 87 17.39 -1.17 -2.95
CA ARG A 87 18.07 -0.16 -3.77
C ARG A 87 17.52 -0.13 -5.20
N GLY A 88 17.03 1.04 -5.63
CA GLY A 88 16.45 1.23 -6.97
C GLY A 88 14.99 0.79 -7.11
N LEU A 89 14.35 0.35 -6.03
CA LEU A 89 12.92 0.03 -5.99
C LEU A 89 12.14 1.13 -5.29
N VAL A 90 10.84 1.15 -5.54
CA VAL A 90 9.87 1.97 -4.83
C VAL A 90 8.83 1.08 -4.18
N LYS A 91 8.23 1.57 -3.10
CA LYS A 91 7.12 0.89 -2.45
C LYS A 91 5.81 1.22 -3.15
N HIS A 92 5.23 0.22 -3.78
CA HIS A 92 3.86 0.29 -4.26
C HIS A 92 2.91 -0.20 -3.18
N THR A 93 1.70 0.34 -3.16
CA THR A 93 0.59 -0.23 -2.41
C THR A 93 -0.51 -0.62 -3.39
N GLY A 94 -1.37 -1.54 -2.98
CA GLY A 94 -2.48 -1.96 -3.82
C GLY A 94 -3.49 -2.80 -3.07
N GLY A 95 -4.47 -3.30 -3.79
CA GLY A 95 -5.53 -4.08 -3.20
C GLY A 95 -6.53 -4.62 -4.20
N CYS A 96 -7.57 -5.27 -3.67
CA CYS A 96 -8.72 -5.65 -4.48
C CYS A 96 -9.69 -4.46 -4.61
N HIS A 97 -10.62 -4.54 -5.58
CA HIS A 97 -11.57 -3.46 -5.86
C HIS A 97 -12.37 -3.00 -4.63
N CYS A 98 -12.82 -3.91 -3.77
CA CYS A 98 -13.61 -3.56 -2.59
C CYS A 98 -12.77 -3.09 -1.39
N GLY A 99 -11.43 -3.08 -1.50
CA GLY A 99 -10.52 -2.66 -0.42
C GLY A 99 -10.43 -3.64 0.76
N ALA A 100 -11.09 -4.80 0.68
CA ALA A 100 -11.00 -5.83 1.73
C ALA A 100 -9.61 -6.45 1.82
N ILE A 101 -8.91 -6.55 0.68
CA ILE A 101 -7.52 -7.00 0.58
C ILE A 101 -6.64 -5.79 0.28
N ARG A 102 -5.59 -5.61 1.07
CA ARG A 102 -4.57 -4.56 0.89
C ARG A 102 -3.18 -5.15 1.06
N PHE A 103 -2.23 -4.70 0.25
CA PHE A 103 -0.83 -5.14 0.31
C PHE A 103 0.13 -3.98 0.02
N GLU A 104 1.39 -4.18 0.36
CA GLU A 104 2.53 -3.39 -0.13
C GLU A 104 3.53 -4.29 -0.83
N VAL A 105 4.24 -3.74 -1.81
CA VAL A 105 5.25 -4.45 -2.59
C VAL A 105 6.38 -3.52 -3.02
N TRP A 106 7.62 -3.98 -2.88
CA TRP A 106 8.80 -3.29 -3.39
C TRP A 106 9.12 -3.77 -4.82
N ALA A 107 9.03 -2.87 -5.79
CA ALA A 107 9.33 -3.15 -7.20
C ALA A 107 9.85 -1.89 -7.91
N SER A 108 10.33 -2.05 -9.15
CA SER A 108 10.72 -0.92 -10.00
C SER A 108 9.51 -0.04 -10.30
N ALA A 109 9.68 1.27 -10.35
CA ALA A 109 8.65 2.17 -10.88
C ALA A 109 8.35 1.90 -12.37
N ASP A 110 9.35 1.39 -13.10
CA ASP A 110 9.23 0.91 -14.47
C ASP A 110 8.95 -0.59 -14.47
N LEU A 111 7.69 -0.96 -14.64
CA LEU A 111 7.22 -2.33 -14.47
C LEU A 111 7.41 -3.14 -15.76
N HIS A 112 8.07 -4.30 -15.62
CA HIS A 112 8.08 -5.33 -16.65
C HIS A 112 6.96 -6.34 -16.38
N VAL A 113 5.93 -6.33 -17.23
CA VAL A 113 4.69 -7.07 -17.06
C VAL A 113 4.60 -8.20 -18.07
N PHE A 114 4.26 -9.40 -17.62
CA PHE A 114 4.03 -10.55 -18.47
C PHE A 114 2.54 -10.72 -18.80
N ASN A 115 2.25 -10.96 -20.07
CA ASN A 115 0.92 -11.20 -20.60
C ASN A 115 0.83 -12.62 -21.17
N CYS A 116 0.23 -13.53 -20.41
CA CYS A 116 0.17 -14.95 -20.75
C CYS A 116 -1.15 -15.32 -21.43
N ASN A 117 -1.07 -16.06 -22.54
CA ASN A 117 -2.23 -16.48 -23.33
C ASN A 117 -2.84 -17.85 -22.95
N CYS A 118 -2.45 -18.45 -21.81
CA CYS A 118 -3.06 -19.71 -21.37
C CYS A 118 -4.55 -19.52 -21.05
N SER A 119 -5.30 -20.62 -20.94
CA SER A 119 -6.77 -20.58 -20.81
C SER A 119 -7.26 -19.75 -19.62
N ILE A 120 -6.64 -19.91 -18.45
CA ILE A 120 -7.02 -19.15 -17.25
C ILE A 120 -6.60 -17.68 -17.34
N CYS A 121 -5.38 -17.40 -17.83
CA CYS A 121 -4.87 -16.03 -17.92
C CYS A 121 -5.65 -15.21 -18.94
N THR A 122 -6.03 -15.82 -20.07
CA THR A 122 -6.91 -15.20 -21.07
C THR A 122 -8.27 -14.84 -20.47
N LYS A 123 -8.90 -15.77 -19.73
CA LYS A 123 -10.22 -15.54 -19.10
C LYS A 123 -10.16 -14.47 -18.00
N LYS A 124 -9.05 -14.39 -17.26
CA LYS A 124 -8.85 -13.41 -16.18
C LYS A 124 -8.26 -12.08 -16.65
N GLN A 125 -7.79 -11.98 -17.89
CA GLN A 125 -6.92 -10.88 -18.34
C GLN A 125 -5.71 -10.69 -17.40
N ASN A 126 -5.08 -11.80 -17.01
CA ASN A 126 -4.04 -11.84 -15.97
C ASN A 126 -2.68 -11.34 -16.48
N ARG A 127 -2.52 -10.02 -16.57
CA ARG A 127 -1.23 -9.36 -16.74
C ARG A 127 -0.58 -9.15 -15.38
N HIS A 128 0.70 -9.48 -15.23
CA HIS A 128 1.37 -9.39 -13.93
C HIS A 128 2.88 -9.17 -14.06
N PHE A 129 3.46 -8.44 -13.11
CA PHE A 129 4.91 -8.45 -12.87
C PHE A 129 5.22 -9.37 -11.68
N ILE A 130 6.45 -9.86 -11.58
CA ILE A 130 6.84 -10.84 -10.54
C ILE A 130 7.81 -10.20 -9.57
N VAL A 131 7.60 -10.48 -8.29
CA VAL A 131 8.52 -10.11 -7.20
C VAL A 131 8.84 -11.32 -6.32
N PRO A 132 10.03 -11.36 -5.69
CA PRO A 132 10.31 -12.30 -4.60
C PRO A 132 9.33 -12.13 -3.43
N ALA A 133 9.04 -13.22 -2.70
CA ALA A 133 8.15 -13.14 -1.54
C ALA A 133 8.65 -12.18 -0.45
N SER A 134 9.96 -12.00 -0.31
CA SER A 134 10.57 -11.04 0.64
C SER A 134 10.18 -9.60 0.35
N ARG A 135 9.82 -9.26 -0.89
CA ARG A 135 9.43 -7.89 -1.30
C ARG A 135 7.93 -7.64 -1.20
N PHE A 136 7.14 -8.62 -0.79
CA PHE A 136 5.68 -8.53 -0.73
C PHE A 136 5.20 -8.65 0.72
N LYS A 137 4.22 -7.83 1.10
CA LYS A 137 3.57 -7.93 2.40
C LYS A 137 2.07 -7.71 2.28
N LEU A 138 1.31 -8.70 2.76
CA LEU A 138 -0.14 -8.56 2.92
C LEU A 138 -0.43 -7.70 4.16
N LEU A 139 -1.16 -6.62 3.97
CA LEU A 139 -1.52 -5.68 5.04
C LEU A 139 -2.90 -5.98 5.65
N LYS A 140 -3.84 -6.49 4.84
CA LYS A 140 -5.23 -6.75 5.25
C LYS A 140 -5.89 -7.83 4.39
N GLY A 141 -6.82 -8.58 4.98
CA GLY A 141 -7.80 -9.39 4.26
C GLY A 141 -7.39 -10.83 4.01
N ALA A 142 -6.50 -11.39 4.85
CA ALA A 142 -6.04 -12.78 4.73
C ALA A 142 -7.19 -13.79 4.78
N ASP A 143 -8.18 -13.55 5.64
CA ASP A 143 -9.42 -14.29 5.79
C ASP A 143 -10.36 -14.18 4.57
N ASN A 144 -10.26 -13.07 3.83
CA ASN A 144 -11.06 -12.81 2.65
C ASN A 144 -10.43 -13.28 1.32
N LEU A 145 -9.26 -13.92 1.39
CA LEU A 145 -8.61 -14.58 0.25
C LEU A 145 -9.18 -15.99 0.06
N THR A 146 -9.38 -16.37 -1.20
CA THR A 146 -9.61 -17.76 -1.62
C THR A 146 -8.67 -18.13 -2.76
N THR A 147 -8.37 -19.41 -2.91
CA THR A 147 -7.39 -19.90 -3.87
C THR A 147 -7.99 -20.95 -4.78
N TYR A 148 -7.75 -20.81 -6.07
CA TYR A 148 -8.05 -21.82 -7.08
C TYR A 148 -6.74 -22.41 -7.64
N THR A 149 -6.66 -23.73 -7.74
CA THR A 149 -5.54 -24.44 -8.36
C THR A 149 -6.07 -25.47 -9.35
N PHE A 150 -5.30 -25.75 -10.41
CA PHE A 150 -5.65 -26.75 -11.42
C PHE A 150 -4.39 -27.26 -12.13
N ASN A 151 -4.55 -28.25 -13.01
CA ASN A 151 -3.47 -28.85 -13.80
C ASN A 151 -2.34 -29.40 -12.92
N THR A 152 -1.20 -28.70 -12.82
CA THR A 152 -0.08 -29.14 -11.97
C THR A 152 -0.24 -28.75 -10.50
N HIS A 153 -1.29 -27.99 -10.16
CA HIS A 153 -1.56 -27.44 -8.83
C HIS A 153 -0.44 -26.56 -8.24
N ARG A 154 0.57 -26.19 -9.05
CA ARG A 154 1.68 -25.33 -8.61
C ARG A 154 1.32 -23.85 -8.60
N ALA A 155 0.56 -23.38 -9.57
CA ALA A 155 0.06 -22.02 -9.55
C ALA A 155 -1.09 -21.92 -8.54
N GLN A 156 -1.00 -20.96 -7.63
CA GLN A 156 -2.04 -20.65 -6.66
C GLN A 156 -2.73 -19.35 -7.09
N HIS A 157 -3.89 -19.47 -7.73
CA HIS A 157 -4.66 -18.31 -8.16
C HIS A 157 -5.49 -17.77 -7.00
N THR A 158 -4.89 -16.88 -6.20
CA THR A 158 -5.49 -16.27 -5.02
C THR A 158 -6.31 -15.03 -5.38
N PHE A 159 -7.53 -14.88 -4.89
CA PHE A 159 -8.39 -13.71 -5.19
C PHE A 159 -9.37 -13.39 -4.06
N CYS A 160 -9.97 -12.21 -4.13
CA CYS A 160 -10.96 -11.74 -3.17
C CYS A 160 -12.27 -12.55 -3.23
N LYS A 161 -12.70 -13.13 -2.10
CA LYS A 161 -14.02 -13.79 -2.00
C LYS A 161 -15.19 -12.82 -2.24
N THR A 162 -15.02 -11.54 -1.86
CA THR A 162 -16.09 -10.53 -1.95
C THR A 162 -16.28 -9.99 -3.37
N CYS A 163 -15.19 -9.62 -4.05
CA CYS A 163 -15.28 -8.93 -5.36
C CYS A 163 -14.66 -9.70 -6.52
N GLY A 164 -14.08 -10.89 -6.30
CA GLY A 164 -13.50 -11.73 -7.35
C GLY A 164 -12.15 -11.25 -7.91
N VAL A 165 -11.68 -10.06 -7.55
CA VAL A 165 -10.42 -9.49 -8.07
C VAL A 165 -9.21 -10.28 -7.58
N GLN A 166 -8.33 -10.67 -8.52
CA GLN A 166 -7.02 -11.26 -8.28
C GLN A 166 -5.96 -10.16 -8.32
N SER A 167 -5.67 -9.55 -7.18
CA SER A 167 -4.66 -8.49 -7.10
C SER A 167 -3.23 -9.03 -7.10
N PHE A 168 -3.04 -10.25 -6.60
CA PHE A 168 -1.80 -10.99 -6.64
C PHE A 168 -2.07 -12.48 -6.65
N TYR A 169 -1.10 -13.29 -7.05
CA TYR A 169 -1.18 -14.75 -7.01
C TYR A 169 0.22 -15.38 -6.99
N THR A 170 0.34 -16.67 -6.70
CA THR A 170 1.62 -17.39 -6.81
C THR A 170 1.70 -18.07 -8.18
N PRO A 171 2.56 -17.62 -9.10
CA PRO A 171 2.68 -18.19 -10.44
C PRO A 171 3.39 -19.56 -10.45
N ARG A 172 3.10 -20.39 -11.46
CA ARG A 172 3.77 -21.70 -11.64
C ARG A 172 5.29 -21.57 -11.83
N SER A 173 5.75 -20.52 -12.51
CA SER A 173 7.16 -20.27 -12.81
C SER A 173 7.98 -19.85 -11.60
N ASN A 174 7.33 -19.20 -10.62
CA ASN A 174 7.98 -18.55 -9.47
C ASN A 174 7.18 -18.87 -8.19
N PRO A 175 7.26 -20.12 -7.69
CA PRO A 175 6.50 -20.56 -6.52
C PRO A 175 6.96 -19.89 -5.21
N ASP A 176 8.13 -19.26 -5.23
CA ASP A 176 8.79 -18.50 -4.17
C ASP A 176 8.52 -16.99 -4.25
N GLY A 177 7.63 -16.56 -5.17
CA GLY A 177 7.28 -15.17 -5.38
C GLY A 177 5.80 -14.95 -5.64
N TYR A 178 5.48 -13.70 -5.94
CA TYR A 178 4.12 -13.28 -6.27
C TYR A 178 4.09 -12.59 -7.63
N GLY A 179 3.09 -12.95 -8.43
CA GLY A 179 2.68 -12.19 -9.59
C GLY A 179 1.66 -11.13 -9.17
N ILE A 180 1.99 -9.85 -9.33
CA ILE A 180 1.14 -8.72 -8.94
C ILE A 180 0.46 -8.16 -10.18
N ALA A 181 -0.86 -7.97 -10.11
CA ALA A 181 -1.63 -7.35 -11.18
C ALA A 181 -1.38 -5.82 -11.15
N PRO A 182 -0.79 -5.21 -12.21
CA PRO A 182 -0.42 -3.80 -12.19
C PRO A 182 -1.63 -2.87 -12.08
N HIS A 183 -2.79 -3.29 -12.61
CA HIS A 183 -4.05 -2.55 -12.51
C HIS A 183 -4.70 -2.60 -11.11
N CYS A 184 -4.10 -3.33 -10.15
CA CYS A 184 -4.52 -3.38 -8.76
C CYS A 184 -3.60 -2.58 -7.82
N LEU A 185 -2.59 -1.89 -8.39
CA LEU A 185 -1.78 -0.93 -7.64
C LEU A 185 -2.52 0.39 -7.50
N ASP A 186 -2.32 1.04 -6.36
CA ASP A 186 -2.75 2.43 -6.16
C ASP A 186 -1.91 3.38 -7.02
N GLU A 187 -2.50 4.52 -7.39
CA GLU A 187 -1.84 5.52 -8.25
C GLU A 187 -0.65 6.20 -7.56
N GLY A 188 0.32 6.68 -8.37
CA GLY A 188 1.37 7.61 -7.93
C GLY A 188 2.80 7.07 -7.89
N THR A 189 3.00 5.75 -8.00
CA THR A 189 4.34 5.14 -7.90
C THR A 189 4.81 4.41 -9.17
N VAL A 190 3.90 4.11 -10.09
CA VAL A 190 4.23 3.51 -11.39
C VAL A 190 4.60 4.61 -12.38
N HIS A 191 5.76 4.49 -13.00
CA HIS A 191 6.26 5.42 -14.01
C HIS A 191 5.96 4.92 -15.43
N SER A 192 6.31 3.67 -15.74
CA SER A 192 6.06 3.05 -17.05
C SER A 192 5.71 1.57 -16.93
N ILE A 193 5.09 1.02 -17.98
CA ILE A 193 4.77 -0.41 -18.08
C ILE A 193 5.22 -0.90 -19.45
N VAL A 194 6.13 -1.87 -19.47
CA VAL A 194 6.50 -2.64 -20.66
C VAL A 194 5.88 -4.03 -20.55
N THR A 195 5.25 -4.51 -21.63
CA THR A 195 4.58 -5.81 -21.65
C THR A 195 5.33 -6.81 -22.53
N GLU A 196 5.61 -7.99 -21.99
CA GLU A 196 6.16 -9.15 -22.70
C GLU A 196 5.09 -10.25 -22.79
N ASP A 197 4.83 -10.73 -24.00
CA ASP A 197 3.87 -11.80 -24.24
C ASP A 197 4.49 -13.18 -24.00
N ILE A 198 3.74 -14.07 -23.34
CA ILE A 198 4.15 -15.46 -23.09
C ILE A 198 3.12 -16.41 -23.68
N ASN A 199 3.61 -17.37 -24.48
CA ASN A 199 2.78 -18.45 -25.00
C ASN A 199 2.54 -19.55 -23.95
N GLY A 200 1.64 -19.29 -23.02
CA GLY A 200 1.25 -20.25 -21.99
C GLY A 200 0.43 -21.46 -22.49
N LYS A 201 -0.01 -21.47 -23.76
CA LYS A 201 -0.59 -22.68 -24.38
C LYS A 201 0.48 -23.75 -24.63
N GLU A 202 1.71 -23.34 -24.92
CA GLU A 202 2.88 -24.20 -25.14
C GLU A 202 3.91 -24.03 -24.01
N TRP A 203 3.46 -24.17 -22.76
CA TRP A 203 4.24 -23.83 -21.56
C TRP A 203 5.68 -24.36 -21.56
N GLU A 204 5.88 -25.65 -21.86
CA GLU A 204 7.21 -26.27 -21.79
C GLU A 204 8.18 -25.70 -22.84
N LYS A 205 7.67 -25.24 -23.98
CA LYS A 205 8.47 -24.55 -25.00
C LYS A 205 8.74 -23.12 -24.58
N ALA A 206 7.71 -22.40 -24.13
CA ALA A 206 7.83 -21.02 -23.67
C ALA A 206 8.87 -20.89 -22.53
N MET A 207 8.92 -21.83 -21.59
CA MET A 207 9.91 -21.80 -20.49
C MET A 207 11.36 -22.09 -20.93
N LYS A 208 11.57 -22.65 -22.13
CA LYS A 208 12.92 -22.81 -22.71
C LYS A 208 13.37 -21.54 -23.42
N GLU A 209 12.43 -20.85 -24.05
CA GLU A 209 12.65 -19.64 -24.85
C GLU A 209 12.74 -18.38 -23.96
N HIS A 210 11.85 -18.25 -22.98
CA HIS A 210 11.78 -17.13 -22.04
C HIS A 210 12.49 -17.47 -20.73
N LYS A 211 13.82 -17.39 -20.72
CA LYS A 211 14.62 -17.73 -19.52
C LYS A 211 14.47 -16.70 -18.40
N THR A 212 14.17 -15.45 -18.74
CA THR A 212 14.13 -14.30 -17.81
C THR A 212 13.04 -14.44 -16.74
N ILE A 213 11.83 -14.92 -17.10
CA ILE A 213 10.71 -15.00 -16.15
C ILE A 213 11.02 -15.88 -14.91
N ARG A 214 11.81 -16.95 -15.09
CA ARG A 214 12.13 -17.89 -14.01
C ARG A 214 13.04 -17.30 -12.94
N ASP A 215 13.75 -16.23 -13.28
CA ASP A 215 14.71 -15.60 -12.39
C ASP A 215 14.12 -14.36 -11.69
N MET A 216 12.92 -13.92 -12.07
CA MET A 216 12.28 -12.70 -11.52
C MET A 216 11.95 -12.75 -10.02
N SER A 217 11.82 -13.94 -9.44
CA SER A 217 11.60 -14.12 -8.00
C SER A 217 12.87 -14.45 -7.23
N LYS A 218 14.01 -14.61 -7.91
CA LYS A 218 15.28 -14.82 -7.24
C LYS A 218 15.77 -13.48 -6.66
N PRO A 219 16.41 -13.49 -5.48
CA PRO A 219 16.87 -12.28 -4.81
C PRO A 219 17.75 -11.37 -5.67
#